data_AF-A0A7J8K3Q3-F1
#
_entry.id   AF-A0A7J8K3Q3-F1
#
_cell.length_a   1.000
_cell.length_b   1.000
_cell.length_c   1.000
_cell.angle_alpha   90.00
_cell.angle_beta   90.00
_cell.angle_gamma   90.00
#
_symmetry.space_group_name_H-M   'P 1'
#
loop_
_entity.id
_entity.type
_entity.pdbx_description
1 polymer ?
#
loop_
_entity_poly.entity_id
_entity_poly.type
_entity_poly.pdbx_seq_one_letter_code
_entity_poly.pdbx_strand_id
1 'polypeptide(L)'
;MPFVMLTRKGNKQQFKILNVPMSSQLAANHWNQQQAEQEERMRMKKLTLDINERQEQEDYQEMLQSLAQRPAPANTNRERRPRYQHPKGAPNADLIFKTGGRRR
;
A
#
# COMPACT_ATOMS: atom_id res chain seq x y z
N MET A 1 5.55 19.75 -40.79
CA MET A 1 4.69 19.83 -39.60
C MET A 1 3.50 20.74 -39.89
N PRO A 2 2.24 20.26 -39.72
CA PRO A 2 1.06 21.06 -40.02
C PRO A 2 0.75 22.05 -38.89
N PHE A 3 0.52 23.30 -39.25
CA PHE A 3 0.02 24.34 -38.36
C PHE A 3 -1.28 24.92 -38.93
N VAL A 4 -2.18 25.37 -38.06
CA VAL A 4 -3.40 26.07 -38.49
C VAL A 4 -3.12 27.57 -38.52
N MET A 5 -3.17 28.17 -39.70
CA MET A 5 -3.13 29.60 -39.89
C MET A 5 -4.54 30.18 -39.89
N LEU A 6 -4.76 31.13 -39.00
CA LEU A 6 -5.97 31.93 -38.96
C LEU A 6 -5.88 33.03 -40.01
N THR A 7 -6.85 33.09 -40.90
CA THR A 7 -6.99 34.15 -41.91
C THR A 7 -8.41 34.71 -41.86
N ARG A 8 -8.65 35.83 -42.54
CA ARG A 8 -10.00 36.41 -42.67
C ARG A 8 -10.31 36.67 -44.14
N LYS A 9 -11.55 36.40 -44.55
CA LYS A 9 -12.10 36.83 -45.84
C LYS A 9 -13.32 37.70 -45.54
N GLY A 10 -13.14 39.02 -45.59
CA GLY A 10 -14.09 39.97 -44.99
C GLY A 10 -14.19 39.78 -43.48
N ASN A 11 -15.41 39.75 -42.93
CA ASN A 11 -15.65 39.52 -41.50
C ASN A 11 -15.69 38.03 -41.08
N LYS A 12 -15.51 37.09 -42.02
CA LYS A 12 -15.51 35.65 -41.70
C LYS A 12 -14.08 35.15 -41.46
N GLN A 13 -13.87 34.50 -40.32
CA GLN A 13 -12.62 33.81 -40.00
C GLN A 13 -12.49 32.52 -40.83
N GLN A 14 -11.27 32.24 -41.26
CA GLN A 14 -10.91 31.06 -42.05
C GLN A 14 -9.70 30.40 -41.42
N PHE A 15 -9.66 29.07 -41.50
CA PHE A 15 -8.58 28.24 -40.99
C PHE A 15 -7.93 27.56 -42.19
N LYS A 16 -6.62 27.72 -42.35
CA LYS A 16 -5.85 27.07 -43.41
C LYS A 16 -4.71 26.28 -42.80
N ILE A 17 -4.48 25.08 -43.31
CA ILE A 17 -3.33 24.27 -42.88
C ILE A 17 -2.09 24.76 -43.63
N LEU A 18 -1.04 25.07 -42.90
CA LEU A 18 0.29 25.37 -43.40
C LEU A 18 1.24 24.24 -43.02
N ASN A 19 1.90 23.66 -44.02
CA ASN A 19 2.93 22.67 -43.80
C ASN A 19 4.28 23.37 -43.66
N VAL A 20 4.70 23.57 -42.42
CA VAL A 20 5.98 24.23 -42.09
C VAL A 20 7.09 23.16 -42.09
N PRO A 21 8.23 23.39 -42.76
CA PRO A 21 9.35 22.46 -42.77
C PRO A 21 10.02 22.41 -41.39
N MET A 22 10.57 21.24 -41.02
CA MET A 22 11.25 21.05 -39.73
C MET A 22 12.52 21.89 -39.57
N SER A 23 13.13 22.31 -40.68
CA SER A 23 14.27 23.23 -40.68
C SER A 23 13.89 24.65 -40.25
N SER A 24 12.61 25.00 -40.26
CA SER A 24 12.14 26.29 -39.73
C SER A 24 12.22 26.30 -38.20
N GLN A 25 12.65 27.43 -37.64
CA GLN A 25 12.74 27.62 -36.19
C GLN A 25 11.40 27.36 -35.48
N LEU A 26 10.27 27.71 -36.10
CA LEU A 26 8.94 27.48 -35.53
C LEU A 26 8.67 25.98 -35.30
N ALA A 27 8.93 25.16 -36.32
CA ALA A 27 8.69 23.73 -36.25
C ALA A 27 9.69 23.03 -35.33
N ALA A 28 10.96 23.44 -35.38
CA ALA A 28 12.02 22.91 -34.51
C ALA A 28 11.71 23.19 -33.02
N ASN A 29 11.35 24.42 -32.67
CA ASN A 29 11.05 24.78 -31.28
C ASN A 29 9.82 24.05 -30.75
N HIS A 30 8.75 24.00 -31.55
CA HIS A 30 7.54 23.28 -31.15
C HIS A 30 7.81 21.78 -30.98
N TRP A 31 8.60 21.18 -31.86
CA TRP A 31 9.00 19.78 -31.72
C TRP A 31 9.80 19.54 -30.43
N ASN A 32 10.80 20.37 -30.16
CA ASN A 32 11.61 20.25 -28.94
C ASN A 32 10.75 20.42 -27.68
N GLN A 33 9.80 21.34 -27.69
CA GLN A 33 8.86 21.53 -26.58
C GLN A 33 7.98 20.28 -26.38
N GLN A 34 7.46 19.70 -27.47
CA GLN A 34 6.70 18.45 -27.39
C GLN A 34 7.53 17.27 -26.88
N GLN A 35 8.81 17.18 -27.27
CA GLN A 35 9.71 16.14 -26.76
C GLN A 35 9.95 16.32 -25.26
N ALA A 36 10.26 17.54 -24.83
CA ALA A 36 10.46 17.83 -23.40
C ALA A 36 9.20 17.52 -22.57
N GLU A 37 8.01 17.86 -23.06
CA GLU A 37 6.75 17.54 -22.40
C GLU A 37 6.50 16.03 -22.33
N GLN A 38 6.82 15.28 -23.39
CA GLN A 38 6.72 13.82 -23.39
C GLN A 38 7.69 13.17 -22.42
N GLU A 39 8.93 13.63 -22.37
CA GLU A 39 9.94 13.15 -21.43
C GLU A 39 9.52 13.42 -19.97
N GLU A 40 9.03 14.63 -19.68
CA GLU A 40 8.51 14.97 -18.36
C GLU A 40 7.31 14.10 -18.00
N ARG A 41 6.36 13.92 -18.92
CA ARG A 41 5.20 13.05 -18.73
C ARG A 41 5.61 11.60 -18.47
N MET A 42 6.58 11.07 -19.20
CA MET A 42 7.09 9.72 -18.98
C MET A 42 7.79 9.60 -17.63
N ARG A 43 8.58 10.60 -17.25
CA ARG A 43 9.25 10.65 -15.94
C ARG A 43 8.25 10.69 -14.79
N MET A 44 7.21 11.54 -14.89
CA MET A 44 6.14 11.61 -13.90
C MET A 44 5.39 10.28 -13.82
N LYS A 45 5.02 9.70 -14.96
CA LYS A 45 4.34 8.40 -15.00
C LYS A 45 5.16 7.33 -14.28
N LYS A 46 6.46 7.26 -14.56
CA LYS A 46 7.37 6.32 -13.88
C LYS A 46 7.39 6.57 -12.38
N LEU A 47 7.58 7.82 -11.96
CA LEU A 47 7.61 8.19 -10.54
C LEU A 47 6.30 7.81 -9.82
N THR A 48 5.14 8.05 -10.43
CA THR A 48 3.84 7.67 -9.87
C THR A 48 3.72 6.15 -9.71
N LEU A 49 4.14 5.38 -10.72
CA LEU A 49 4.15 3.92 -10.64
C LEU A 49 5.07 3.42 -9.51
N ASP A 50 6.30 3.97 -9.42
CA ASP A 50 7.27 3.60 -8.38
C ASP A 50 6.79 3.95 -6.96
N ILE A 51 5.95 4.98 -6.80
CA ILE A 51 5.32 5.34 -5.52
C ILE A 51 4.20 4.34 -5.20
N ASN A 52 3.33 4.06 -6.17
CA ASN A 52 2.21 3.14 -5.97
C ASN A 52 2.69 1.72 -5.65
N GLU A 53 3.72 1.23 -6.37
CA GLU A 53 4.29 -0.10 -6.12
C GLU A 53 4.85 -0.22 -4.70
N ARG A 54 5.52 0.82 -4.19
CA ARG A 54 6.01 0.83 -2.81
C ARG A 54 4.88 0.83 -1.79
N GLN A 55 3.82 1.60 -2.01
CA GLN A 55 2.65 1.60 -1.14
C GLN A 55 1.97 0.22 -1.13
N GLU A 56 1.78 -0.41 -2.28
CA GLU A 56 1.20 -1.76 -2.38
C GLU A 56 2.05 -2.82 -1.65
N GLN A 57 3.38 -2.70 -1.71
CA GLN A 57 4.29 -3.60 -0.98
C GLN A 57 4.20 -3.41 0.54
N GLU A 58 4.13 -2.16 1.00
CA GLU A 58 3.94 -1.80 2.41
C GLU A 58 2.60 -2.33 2.92
N ASP A 59 1.51 -2.08 2.21
CA ASP A 59 0.17 -2.56 2.53
C ASP A 59 0.11 -4.10 2.57
N TYR A 60 0.77 -4.78 1.64
CA TYR A 60 0.84 -6.23 1.62
C TYR A 60 1.62 -6.78 2.83
N GLN A 61 2.74 -6.14 3.18
CA GLN A 61 3.52 -6.51 4.35
C GLN A 61 2.75 -6.26 5.65
N GLU A 62 2.05 -5.13 5.76
CA GLU A 62 1.18 -4.82 6.90
C GLU A 62 0.04 -5.84 7.01
N MET A 63 -0.60 -6.21 5.90
CA MET A 63 -1.63 -7.25 5.86
C MET A 63 -1.08 -8.59 6.39
N LEU A 64 0.10 -9.01 5.94
CA LEU A 64 0.74 -10.24 6.43
C LEU A 64 1.10 -10.15 7.91
N GLN A 65 1.63 -9.02 8.38
CA GLN A 65 1.90 -8.80 9.79
C GLN A 65 0.62 -8.80 10.63
N SER A 66 -0.47 -8.20 10.14
CA SER A 66 -1.76 -8.19 10.82
C SER A 66 -2.29 -9.62 11.00
N LEU A 67 -2.09 -10.50 10.01
CA LEU A 67 -2.43 -11.92 10.09
C LEU A 67 -1.57 -12.65 11.12
N ALA A 68 -0.28 -12.35 11.18
CA ALA A 68 0.66 -12.94 12.13
C ALA A 68 0.45 -12.46 13.58
N GLN A 69 0.01 -11.20 13.76
CA GLN A 69 -0.24 -10.61 15.08
C GLN A 69 -1.66 -10.87 15.61
N ARG A 70 -2.53 -11.58 14.87
CA ARG A 70 -3.81 -12.00 15.44
C ARG A 70 -3.53 -12.86 16.69
N PRO A 71 -4.01 -12.45 17.88
CA PRO A 71 -3.85 -13.28 19.06
C PRO A 71 -4.54 -14.61 18.78
N ALA A 72 -3.82 -15.71 19.02
CA ALA A 72 -4.38 -17.05 18.90
C ALA A 72 -5.71 -17.07 19.69
N PRO A 73 -6.80 -17.61 19.13
CA PRO A 73 -8.08 -17.65 19.83
C PRO A 73 -7.84 -18.32 21.18
N ALA A 74 -8.18 -17.61 22.26
CA ALA A 74 -8.01 -18.11 23.62
C ALA A 74 -8.71 -19.48 23.69
N ASN A 75 -7.95 -20.52 24.05
CA ASN A 75 -8.47 -21.88 24.05
C ASN A 75 -9.47 -22.06 25.21
N THR A 76 -10.74 -21.81 24.95
CA THR A 76 -11.86 -21.99 25.89
C THR A 76 -12.10 -23.45 26.28
N ASN A 77 -11.45 -24.42 25.62
CA ASN A 77 -11.54 -25.83 26.04
C ASN A 77 -10.87 -26.09 27.40
N ARG A 78 -9.98 -25.19 27.87
CA ARG A 78 -9.39 -25.25 29.21
C ARG A 78 -10.44 -25.08 30.31
N GLU A 79 -11.48 -24.28 30.07
CA GLU A 79 -12.59 -24.04 31.00
C GLU A 79 -13.68 -25.10 30.91
N ARG A 80 -13.81 -25.78 29.75
CA ARG A 80 -14.78 -26.85 29.52
C ARG A 80 -14.38 -28.21 30.08
N ARG A 81 -13.12 -28.39 30.49
CA ARG A 81 -12.72 -29.61 31.21
C ARG A 81 -13.26 -29.53 32.64
N PRO A 82 -14.19 -30.41 33.05
CA PRO A 82 -14.59 -30.48 34.45
C PRO A 82 -13.32 -30.74 35.27
N ARG A 83 -12.91 -29.75 36.08
CA ARG A 83 -11.82 -29.96 37.02
C ARG A 83 -12.29 -31.05 37.97
N TYR A 84 -11.49 -32.12 38.06
CA TYR A 84 -11.75 -33.23 38.96
C TYR A 84 -11.97 -32.69 40.38
N GLN A 85 -13.22 -32.72 40.84
CA GLN A 85 -13.57 -32.42 42.22
C GLN A 85 -13.54 -33.73 43.00
N HIS A 86 -12.62 -33.86 43.93
CA HIS A 86 -12.57 -35.02 44.81
C HIS A 86 -13.81 -34.99 45.74
N PRO A 87 -14.56 -36.08 45.88
CA PRO A 87 -15.76 -36.11 46.72
C PRO A 87 -15.46 -35.99 48.24
N LYS A 88 -14.19 -35.92 48.66
CA LYS A 88 -13.79 -35.96 50.08
C LYS A 88 -13.02 -34.72 50.58
N GLY A 89 -12.97 -33.62 49.82
CA GLY A 89 -12.04 -32.52 50.12
C GLY A 89 -10.58 -32.95 49.90
N ALA A 90 -9.67 -32.01 49.60
CA ALA A 90 -8.27 -32.36 49.44
C ALA A 90 -7.79 -32.81 50.83
N PRO A 91 -7.22 -34.02 50.97
CA PRO A 91 -6.73 -34.47 52.27
C PRO A 91 -5.71 -33.46 52.80
N ASN A 92 -5.85 -33.11 54.08
CA ASN A 92 -5.07 -32.05 54.72
C ASN A 92 -3.57 -32.30 54.52
N ALA A 93 -2.85 -31.36 53.90
CA ALA A 93 -1.47 -31.55 53.48
C ALA A 93 -0.54 -31.88 54.68
N ASP A 94 -0.87 -31.33 55.85
CA ASP A 94 -0.16 -31.56 57.10
C ASP A 94 -0.27 -33.00 57.65
N LEU A 95 -1.24 -33.79 57.15
CA LEU A 95 -1.36 -35.21 57.47
C LEU A 95 -0.51 -36.10 56.55
N ILE A 96 -0.18 -35.61 55.35
CA ILE A 96 0.55 -36.36 54.32
C ILE A 96 2.05 -36.13 54.47
N PHE A 97 2.44 -34.87 54.65
CA PHE A 97 3.82 -34.51 54.94
C PHE A 97 3.89 -34.29 56.44
N LYS A 98 4.60 -35.17 57.16
CA LYS A 98 4.95 -34.99 58.59
C LYS A 98 5.93 -33.82 58.76
N THR A 99 5.61 -32.66 58.23
CA THR A 99 6.32 -31.40 58.35
C THR A 99 5.63 -30.55 59.41
N GLY A 100 5.44 -31.14 60.60
CA GLY A 100 5.10 -30.45 61.83
C GLY A 100 6.21 -30.73 62.83
N GLY A 101 7.07 -29.74 63.05
CA GLY A 101 8.40 -29.90 63.62
C GLY A 101 8.49 -30.47 65.03
N ARG A 102 9.60 -31.17 65.28
CA ARG A 102 10.15 -31.44 66.61
C ARG A 102 10.15 -30.15 67.43
N ARG A 103 9.40 -30.13 68.54
CA ARG A 103 9.64 -29.23 69.65
C ARG A 103 9.65 -30.01 70.97
N ARG A 104 10.85 -29.97 71.56
CA ARG A 104 11.29 -30.35 72.91
C ARG A 104 11.42 -31.84 73.20
#